data_AF-A0A3M1D9A3-F1
#
_entry.id   AF-A0A3M1D9A3-F1
#
_cell.length_a   1.000
_cell.length_b   1.000
_cell.length_c   1.000
_cell.angle_alpha   90.00
_cell.angle_beta   90.00
_cell.angle_gamma   90.00
#
_symmetry.space_group_name_H-M   'P 1'
#
loop_
_entity.id
_entity.type
_entity.pdbx_description
1 polymer ?
#
loop_
_entity_poly.entity_id
_entity_poly.type
_entity_poly.pdbx_seq_one_letter_code
_entity_poly.pdbx_strand_id
1 'polypeptide(L)'
;ARPWWAPYSFVSSPIALALSGIGEQSLRSLHRAVWWVHFLLDMTMLALIPWTKLIHIFTGWLALAFHSKLPDGSIKRNPAIADMIEGREDVEERFFGVGRLEHLSWKNLLDSDACIRCGRCEHNCPAAQTGKKLNPKRVMLEVRRHMEQVFALRKGQDGEKRPELHGETIAPEVLWACTTCLACEKNCPMGIEHLDVIVPMRQYLVQVASEFPQELTGFFKGIENNSNPWQVGSGKRLDWAEGLDVVPMSKRDPEKGPPEVLFFVGCAGSFDPRAVKVTQAFVKIMKAAGVDFAVLGTEEGCCGETARRLGNEFLGQTVIEQNIETFRKYDIKKIVTCCPHGFNAFRNDYPQFGAGFEVMHHSEFILRLVRDGRLKLGSAGRQRTVAWHDSCYLGRYNSLYEQPRALLD
;
A
#
# COMPACT_ATOMS: atom_id res chain seq x y z
N ALA A 1 -12.90 -10.09 60.95
CA ALA A 1 -14.24 -10.26 60.36
C ALA A 1 -14.10 -10.46 58.86
N ARG A 2 -14.79 -11.44 58.25
CA ARG A 2 -14.77 -11.61 56.79
C ARG A 2 -15.60 -10.47 56.17
N PRO A 3 -15.08 -9.71 55.21
CA PRO A 3 -15.88 -8.69 54.54
C PRO A 3 -17.05 -9.36 53.81
N TRP A 4 -18.20 -8.67 53.75
CA TRP A 4 -19.43 -9.21 53.16
C TRP A 4 -19.26 -9.62 51.69
N TRP A 5 -18.28 -9.05 51.00
CA TRP A 5 -17.98 -9.36 49.60
C TRP A 5 -17.03 -10.55 49.40
N ALA A 6 -16.43 -11.09 50.47
CA ALA A 6 -15.48 -12.20 50.38
C ALA A 6 -16.02 -13.42 49.61
N PRO A 7 -17.31 -13.82 49.70
CA PRO A 7 -17.84 -14.94 48.93
C PRO A 7 -17.82 -14.71 47.40
N TYR A 8 -17.79 -13.46 46.93
CA TYR A 8 -17.74 -13.13 45.50
C TYR A 8 -16.32 -13.17 44.91
N SER A 9 -15.28 -13.35 45.73
CA SER A 9 -13.92 -13.52 45.22
C SER A 9 -13.61 -15.00 44.97
N PHE A 10 -13.86 -15.44 43.73
CA PHE A 10 -13.76 -16.84 43.32
C PHE A 10 -12.37 -17.48 43.53
N VAL A 11 -11.30 -16.67 43.55
CA VAL A 11 -9.93 -17.15 43.75
C VAL A 11 -9.44 -16.90 45.18
N SER A 12 -9.59 -15.68 45.69
CA SER A 12 -9.01 -15.35 47.00
C SER A 12 -9.79 -15.97 48.17
N SER A 13 -11.10 -16.20 48.03
CA SER A 13 -11.95 -16.74 49.10
C SER A 13 -11.66 -18.21 49.42
N PRO A 14 -11.55 -19.12 48.42
CA PRO A 14 -11.11 -20.49 48.69
C PRO A 14 -9.69 -20.58 49.26
N ILE A 15 -8.76 -19.74 48.78
CA ILE A 15 -7.38 -19.69 49.29
C ILE A 15 -7.37 -19.22 50.74
N ALA A 16 -8.11 -18.16 51.07
CA ALA A 16 -8.23 -17.66 52.44
C ALA A 16 -8.88 -18.70 53.38
N LEU A 17 -9.86 -19.47 52.90
CA LEU A 17 -10.46 -20.56 53.65
C LEU A 17 -9.46 -21.70 53.90
N ALA A 18 -8.67 -22.07 52.90
CA ALA A 18 -7.63 -23.10 53.02
C ALA A 18 -6.52 -22.73 54.01
N LEU A 19 -6.23 -21.44 54.16
CA LEU A 19 -5.22 -20.92 55.10
C LEU A 19 -5.78 -20.61 56.50
N SER A 20 -7.08 -20.78 56.73
CA SER A 20 -7.77 -20.30 57.94
C SER A 20 -7.34 -21.00 59.25
N GLY A 21 -6.75 -22.20 59.16
CA GLY A 21 -6.24 -22.96 60.32
C GLY A 21 -4.77 -22.67 60.67
N ILE A 22 -4.09 -21.79 59.93
CA ILE A 22 -2.67 -21.50 60.13
C ILE A 22 -2.51 -20.36 61.15
N GLY A 23 -1.60 -20.53 62.11
CA GLY A 23 -1.30 -19.50 63.12
C GLY A 23 -0.78 -18.18 62.54
N GLU A 24 -1.05 -17.07 63.22
CA GLU A 24 -0.75 -15.72 62.73
C GLU A 24 0.73 -15.51 62.34
N GLN A 25 1.67 -16.01 63.15
CA GLN A 25 3.10 -15.89 62.88
C GLN A 25 3.50 -16.60 61.56
N SER A 26 2.93 -17.78 61.31
CA SER A 26 3.15 -18.54 60.08
C SER A 26 2.51 -17.83 58.88
N LEU A 27 1.31 -17.25 59.03
CA LEU A 27 0.69 -16.42 57.98
C LEU A 27 1.52 -15.18 57.65
N ARG A 28 2.07 -14.49 58.66
CA ARG A 28 2.96 -13.33 58.45
C ARG A 28 4.25 -13.72 57.73
N SER A 29 4.83 -14.86 58.06
CA SER A 29 6.03 -15.38 57.37
C SER A 29 5.71 -15.80 55.93
N LEU A 30 4.59 -16.48 55.71
CA LEU A 30 4.10 -16.83 54.37
C LEU A 30 3.85 -15.59 53.52
N HIS A 31 3.18 -14.57 54.08
CA HIS A 31 2.96 -13.30 53.40
C HIS A 31 4.29 -12.64 52.99
N ARG A 32 5.28 -12.54 53.89
CA ARG A 32 6.61 -12.00 53.56
C ARG A 32 7.29 -12.80 52.45
N ALA A 33 7.22 -14.13 52.51
CA ALA A 33 7.80 -14.99 51.48
C ALA A 33 7.12 -14.79 50.12
N VAL A 34 5.79 -14.83 50.06
CA VAL A 34 5.01 -14.61 48.83
C VAL A 34 5.26 -13.21 48.26
N TRP A 35 5.30 -12.19 49.11
CA TRP A 35 5.58 -10.82 48.70
C TRP A 35 6.96 -10.69 48.04
N TRP A 36 8.01 -11.23 48.68
CA TRP A 36 9.36 -11.20 48.11
C TRP A 36 9.47 -12.02 46.82
N VAL A 37 8.85 -13.20 46.76
CA VAL A 37 8.81 -14.02 45.55
C VAL A 37 8.11 -13.27 44.42
N HIS A 38 6.94 -12.69 44.66
CA HIS A 38 6.21 -11.91 43.66
C HIS A 38 7.01 -10.69 43.20
N PHE A 39 7.58 -9.93 44.14
CA PHE A 39 8.45 -8.79 43.83
C PHE A 39 9.65 -9.19 42.97
N LEU A 40 10.36 -10.26 43.31
CA LEU A 40 11.50 -10.74 42.53
C LEU A 40 11.07 -11.21 41.14
N LEU A 41 9.92 -11.88 41.02
CA LEU A 41 9.37 -12.27 39.71
C LEU A 41 9.02 -11.04 38.86
N ASP A 42 8.38 -10.03 39.44
CA ASP A 42 8.03 -8.80 38.74
C ASP A 42 9.27 -8.02 38.33
N MET A 43 10.25 -7.85 39.22
CA MET A 43 11.51 -7.18 38.92
C MET A 43 12.30 -7.94 37.84
N THR A 44 12.32 -9.28 37.91
CA THR A 44 12.95 -10.11 36.88
C THR A 44 12.23 -9.96 35.55
N MET A 45 10.90 -10.01 35.54
CA MET A 45 10.11 -9.81 34.33
C MET A 45 10.42 -8.44 33.71
N LEU A 46 10.33 -7.35 34.49
CA LEU A 46 10.64 -5.99 34.06
C LEU A 46 12.06 -5.89 33.47
N ALA A 47 13.05 -6.49 34.14
CA ALA A 47 14.41 -6.53 33.65
C ALA A 47 14.51 -7.32 32.33
N LEU A 48 13.76 -8.40 32.16
CA LEU A 48 13.77 -9.23 30.95
C LEU A 48 13.00 -8.63 29.76
N ILE A 49 12.14 -7.63 29.96
CA ILE A 49 11.34 -7.04 28.86
C ILE A 49 12.21 -6.60 27.67
N PRO A 50 13.29 -5.81 27.85
CA PRO A 50 14.08 -5.28 26.73
C PRO A 50 14.82 -6.35 25.92
N TRP A 51 15.08 -7.51 26.53
CA TRP A 51 15.91 -8.57 25.92
C TRP A 51 15.11 -9.77 25.45
N THR A 52 13.80 -9.82 25.72
CA THR A 52 12.94 -10.94 25.36
C THR A 52 11.89 -10.52 24.35
N LYS A 53 11.07 -11.49 23.94
CA LYS A 53 9.92 -11.24 23.06
C LYS A 53 8.91 -10.27 23.69
N LEU A 54 8.97 -9.99 25.00
CA LEU A 54 8.05 -9.10 25.70
C LEU A 54 8.19 -7.63 25.29
N ILE A 55 9.30 -7.23 24.67
CA ILE A 55 9.47 -5.86 24.14
C ILE A 55 8.36 -5.46 23.15
N HIS A 56 7.72 -6.44 22.48
CA HIS A 56 6.62 -6.20 21.55
C HIS A 56 5.39 -5.54 22.20
N ILE A 57 5.23 -5.62 23.52
CA ILE A 57 4.16 -4.92 24.24
C ILE A 57 4.30 -3.40 24.03
N PHE A 58 5.55 -2.91 24.01
CA PHE A 58 5.86 -1.51 23.78
C PHE A 58 6.01 -1.20 22.30
N THR A 59 6.86 -1.93 21.57
CA THR A 59 7.11 -1.64 20.15
C THR A 59 5.87 -1.87 19.30
N GLY A 60 5.02 -2.81 19.68
CA GLY A 60 3.74 -3.06 19.05
C GLY A 60 2.72 -1.95 19.23
N TRP A 61 2.56 -1.46 20.45
CA TRP A 61 1.70 -0.30 20.70
C TRP A 61 2.20 0.94 19.97
N LEU A 62 3.52 1.18 19.98
CA LEU A 62 4.14 2.28 19.24
C LEU A 62 3.93 2.13 17.73
N ALA A 63 4.11 0.94 17.16
CA ALA A 63 3.92 0.70 15.73
C ALA A 63 2.48 1.04 15.28
N LEU A 64 1.48 0.68 16.09
CA LEU A 64 0.08 1.04 15.86
C LEU A 64 -0.16 2.55 16.05
N ALA A 65 0.38 3.15 17.11
CA ALA A 65 0.20 4.57 17.41
C ALA A 65 0.82 5.48 16.34
N PHE A 66 1.92 5.04 15.72
CA PHE A 66 2.65 5.76 14.69
C PHE A 66 2.40 5.23 13.28
N HIS A 67 1.33 4.45 13.07
CA HIS A 67 0.93 3.99 11.75
C HIS A 67 0.79 5.18 10.77
N SER A 68 1.18 4.98 9.51
CA SER A 68 1.18 6.06 8.52
C SER A 68 -0.18 6.73 8.39
N LYS A 69 -0.15 8.05 8.17
CA LYS A 69 -1.35 8.84 7.85
C LYS A 69 -1.69 8.77 6.36
N LEU A 70 -0.76 8.29 5.53
CA LEU A 70 -1.06 8.01 4.14
C LEU A 70 -1.94 6.76 4.05
N PRO A 71 -2.78 6.64 3.02
CA PRO A 71 -3.49 5.39 2.75
C PRO A 71 -2.54 4.20 2.71
N ASP A 72 -2.96 3.07 3.28
CA ASP A 72 -2.15 1.84 3.33
C ASP A 72 -1.57 1.48 1.96
N GLY A 73 -0.27 1.20 1.94
CA GLY A 73 0.47 0.82 0.73
C GLY A 73 0.70 1.94 -0.29
N SER A 74 0.40 3.21 0.05
CA SER A 74 0.91 4.37 -0.68
C SER A 74 2.44 4.38 -0.69
N ILE A 75 3.06 4.69 -1.83
CA ILE A 75 4.51 4.94 -1.87
C ILE A 75 4.72 6.40 -1.53
N LYS A 76 5.55 6.66 -0.50
CA LYS A 76 6.01 8.00 -0.14
C LYS A 76 6.78 8.63 -1.31
N ARG A 77 6.40 9.84 -1.72
CA ARG A 77 7.17 10.62 -2.71
C ARG A 77 8.61 10.76 -2.22
N ASN A 78 9.58 10.36 -3.05
CA ASN A 78 10.99 10.55 -2.74
C ASN A 78 11.39 12.01 -3.05
N PRO A 79 11.76 12.83 -2.04
CA PRO A 79 12.07 14.23 -2.25
C PRO A 79 13.34 14.43 -3.09
N ALA A 80 14.36 13.56 -2.96
CA ALA A 80 15.58 13.69 -3.76
C ALA A 80 15.33 13.52 -5.26
N ILE A 81 14.34 12.70 -5.63
CA ILE A 81 13.91 12.55 -7.03
C ILE A 81 13.14 13.78 -7.48
N ALA A 82 12.24 14.29 -6.64
CA ALA A 82 11.47 15.50 -6.92
C ALA A 82 12.40 16.71 -7.14
N ASP A 83 13.36 16.93 -6.24
CA ASP A 83 14.35 18.00 -6.35
C ASP A 83 15.17 17.88 -7.63
N MET A 84 15.53 16.65 -8.03
CA MET A 84 16.23 16.39 -9.29
C MET A 84 15.38 16.70 -10.52
N ILE A 85 14.08 16.35 -10.53
CA ILE A 85 13.17 16.68 -11.64
C ILE A 85 12.93 18.20 -11.71
N GLU A 86 12.83 18.86 -10.57
CA GLU A 86 12.66 20.31 -10.44
C GLU A 86 13.96 21.11 -10.67
N GLY A 87 15.09 20.43 -10.90
CA GLY A 87 16.39 21.06 -11.20
C GLY A 87 17.07 21.73 -10.00
N ARG A 88 16.75 21.30 -8.77
CA ARG A 88 17.38 21.80 -7.53
C ARG A 88 18.69 21.04 -7.27
N GLU A 89 19.77 21.77 -7.07
CA GLU A 89 21.15 21.23 -7.02
C GLU A 89 21.64 20.91 -5.59
N ASP A 90 20.87 21.22 -4.54
CA ASP A 90 21.33 21.42 -3.16
C ASP A 90 21.21 20.20 -2.22
N VAL A 91 21.09 18.97 -2.73
CA VAL A 91 20.97 17.76 -1.88
C VAL A 91 22.20 16.85 -2.05
N GLU A 92 23.11 16.91 -1.06
CA GLU A 92 24.39 16.19 -1.03
C GLU A 92 24.26 14.65 -0.92
N GLU A 93 23.09 14.10 -0.61
CA GLU A 93 22.87 12.65 -0.60
C GLU A 93 21.57 12.23 -1.32
N ARG A 94 21.70 11.93 -2.61
CA ARG A 94 20.62 11.36 -3.44
C ARG A 94 20.53 9.86 -3.22
N PHE A 95 19.87 9.41 -2.15
CA PHE A 95 19.58 7.99 -2.01
C PHE A 95 18.30 7.61 -2.77
N PHE A 96 18.48 6.80 -3.81
CA PHE A 96 17.36 6.21 -4.55
C PHE A 96 16.99 4.89 -3.89
N GLY A 97 15.98 4.92 -3.01
CA GLY A 97 15.50 3.72 -2.30
C GLY A 97 16.42 3.25 -1.16
N VAL A 98 16.18 2.01 -0.72
CA VAL A 98 16.82 1.41 0.47
C VAL A 98 17.76 0.28 0.05
N GLY A 99 19.07 0.54 0.11
CA GLY A 99 20.10 -0.49 -0.09
C GLY A 99 20.74 -0.97 1.22
N ARG A 100 20.72 -0.11 2.25
CA ARG A 100 21.31 -0.33 3.57
C ARG A 100 20.32 0.03 4.68
N LEU A 101 20.61 -0.41 5.89
CA LEU A 101 19.75 -0.18 7.06
C LEU A 101 19.51 1.30 7.35
N GLU A 102 20.51 2.15 7.15
CA GLU A 102 20.45 3.58 7.46
C GLU A 102 19.48 4.35 6.54
N HIS A 103 19.13 3.75 5.40
CA HIS A 103 18.18 4.34 4.47
C HIS A 103 16.73 4.06 4.90
N LEU A 104 16.49 3.11 5.82
CA LEU A 104 15.17 2.85 6.38
C LEU A 104 14.77 3.96 7.35
N SER A 105 13.49 4.34 7.32
CA SER A 105 12.96 5.26 8.32
C SER A 105 12.92 4.62 9.71
N TRP A 106 12.96 5.45 10.75
CA TRP A 106 12.79 4.99 12.13
C TRP A 106 11.51 4.15 12.32
N LYS A 107 10.45 4.44 11.57
CA LYS A 107 9.19 3.69 11.61
C LYS A 107 9.34 2.29 11.01
N ASN A 108 10.13 2.13 9.94
CA ASN A 108 10.41 0.81 9.38
C ASN A 108 11.20 -0.07 10.35
N LEU A 109 12.14 0.53 11.09
CA LEU A 109 12.89 -0.15 12.14
C LEU A 109 12.00 -0.50 13.35
N LEU A 110 11.08 0.38 13.72
CA LEU A 110 10.09 0.08 14.76
C LEU A 110 9.18 -1.09 14.34
N ASP A 111 8.76 -1.14 13.07
CA ASP A 111 7.90 -2.19 12.54
C ASP A 111 8.57 -3.57 12.51
N SER A 112 9.88 -3.64 12.22
CA SER A 112 10.62 -4.89 12.29
C SER A 112 10.72 -5.40 13.75
N ASP A 113 10.88 -4.50 14.71
CA ASP A 113 10.89 -4.82 16.15
C ASP A 113 9.51 -5.13 16.73
N ALA A 114 8.44 -4.56 16.18
CA ALA A 114 7.04 -4.83 16.58
C ALA A 114 6.54 -6.21 16.14
N CYS A 115 7.27 -6.91 15.26
CA CYS A 115 6.85 -8.21 14.73
C CYS A 115 6.75 -9.30 15.81
N ILE A 116 5.52 -9.75 16.10
CA ILE A 116 5.22 -10.84 17.04
C ILE A 116 5.37 -12.25 16.45
N ARG A 117 5.84 -12.37 15.20
CA ARG A 117 6.08 -13.66 14.51
C ARG A 117 4.85 -14.57 14.35
N CYS A 118 3.63 -14.03 14.38
CA CYS A 118 2.38 -14.80 14.30
C CYS A 118 2.13 -15.47 12.93
N GLY A 119 2.77 -15.02 11.86
CA GLY A 119 2.66 -15.63 10.52
C GLY A 119 1.42 -15.26 9.72
N ARG A 120 0.49 -14.44 10.23
CA ARG A 120 -0.72 -14.05 9.47
C ARG A 120 -0.42 -13.40 8.12
N CYS A 121 0.63 -12.59 8.03
CA CYS A 121 1.04 -11.96 6.78
C CYS A 121 1.63 -12.97 5.77
N GLU A 122 2.21 -14.07 6.23
CA GLU A 122 2.68 -15.18 5.39
C GLU A 122 1.49 -16.03 4.91
N HIS A 123 0.63 -16.46 5.83
CA HIS A 123 -0.52 -17.32 5.52
C HIS A 123 -1.52 -16.67 4.57
N ASN A 124 -1.62 -15.34 4.55
CA ASN A 124 -2.50 -14.59 3.64
C ASN A 124 -1.77 -14.03 2.42
N CYS A 125 -0.47 -14.30 2.24
CA CYS A 125 0.28 -13.82 1.07
C CYS A 125 0.04 -14.76 -0.13
N PRO A 126 -0.54 -14.27 -1.24
CA PRO A 126 -0.77 -15.11 -2.43
C PRO A 126 0.53 -15.66 -3.03
N ALA A 127 1.63 -14.90 -2.95
CA ALA A 127 2.93 -15.36 -3.43
C ALA A 127 3.46 -16.52 -2.56
N ALA A 128 3.34 -16.43 -1.23
CA ALA A 128 3.75 -17.50 -0.33
C ALA A 128 2.89 -18.76 -0.55
N GLN A 129 1.57 -18.60 -0.67
CA GLN A 129 0.62 -19.70 -0.89
C GLN A 129 0.85 -20.44 -2.22
N THR A 130 1.44 -19.79 -3.22
CA THR A 130 1.76 -20.38 -4.53
C THR A 130 3.18 -20.94 -4.60
N GLY A 131 3.90 -21.03 -3.47
CA GLY A 131 5.24 -21.60 -3.40
C GLY A 131 6.36 -20.66 -3.85
N LYS A 132 6.08 -19.36 -4.08
CA LYS A 132 7.14 -18.37 -4.35
C LYS A 132 7.94 -18.10 -3.07
N LYS A 133 9.18 -17.62 -3.23
CA LYS A 133 10.10 -17.35 -2.10
C LYS A 133 9.64 -16.24 -1.14
N LEU A 134 8.63 -15.42 -1.50
CA LEU A 134 8.19 -14.32 -0.65
C LEU A 134 7.55 -14.82 0.65
N ASN A 135 8.15 -14.42 1.77
CA ASN A 135 7.55 -14.49 3.09
C ASN A 135 7.63 -13.10 3.74
N PRO A 136 6.52 -12.34 3.81
CA PRO A 136 6.53 -10.97 4.34
C PRO A 136 7.00 -10.88 5.80
N LYS A 137 6.65 -11.88 6.63
CA LYS A 137 7.16 -11.96 8.01
C LYS A 137 8.68 -12.07 8.03
N ARG A 138 9.25 -12.95 7.19
CA ARG A 138 10.71 -13.15 7.14
C ARG A 138 11.43 -11.89 6.70
N VAL A 139 10.91 -11.14 5.72
CA VAL A 139 11.49 -9.84 5.33
C VAL A 139 11.67 -8.93 6.54
N MET A 140 10.64 -8.76 7.38
CA MET A 140 10.73 -7.92 8.58
C MET A 140 11.70 -8.47 9.64
N LEU A 141 11.76 -9.80 9.80
CA LEU A 141 12.69 -10.43 10.72
C LEU A 141 14.15 -10.34 10.26
N GLU A 142 14.40 -10.36 8.95
CA GLU A 142 15.72 -10.14 8.38
C GLU A 142 16.17 -8.70 8.58
N VAL A 143 15.28 -7.71 8.42
CA VAL A 143 15.56 -6.32 8.77
C VAL A 143 15.97 -6.20 10.24
N ARG A 144 15.21 -6.80 11.16
CA ARG A 144 15.55 -6.81 12.59
C ARG A 144 16.90 -7.50 12.87
N ARG A 145 17.14 -8.67 12.28
CA ARG A 145 18.42 -9.38 12.44
C ARG A 145 19.59 -8.51 11.97
N HIS A 146 19.40 -7.81 10.86
CA HIS A 146 20.38 -6.90 10.30
C HIS A 146 20.60 -5.66 11.20
N MET A 147 19.55 -5.15 11.86
CA MET A 147 19.70 -4.13 12.91
C MET A 147 20.60 -4.63 14.05
N GLU A 148 20.34 -5.82 14.58
CA GLU A 148 21.13 -6.42 15.67
C GLU A 148 22.61 -6.58 15.27
N GLN A 149 22.89 -6.97 14.01
CA GLN A 149 24.24 -7.04 13.45
C GLN A 149 24.93 -5.67 13.38
N VAL A 150 24.27 -4.65 12.82
CA VAL A 150 24.83 -3.30 12.70
C VAL A 150 25.08 -2.66 14.08
N PHE A 151 24.18 -2.87 15.04
CA PHE A 151 24.38 -2.41 16.42
C PHE A 151 25.57 -3.11 17.11
N ALA A 152 25.82 -4.39 16.82
CA ALA A 152 26.98 -5.10 17.33
C ALA A 152 28.30 -4.56 16.72
N LEU A 153 28.32 -4.27 15.42
CA LEU A 153 29.49 -3.71 14.72
C LEU A 153 29.85 -2.30 15.22
N ARG A 154 28.84 -1.46 15.51
CA ARG A 154 29.05 -0.11 16.07
C ARG A 154 29.72 -0.11 17.45
N LYS A 155 29.68 -1.23 18.18
CA LYS A 155 30.42 -1.41 19.44
C LYS A 155 31.87 -1.84 19.26
N GLY A 156 32.35 -2.05 18.02
CA GLY A 156 33.64 -2.68 17.76
C GLY A 156 34.54 -1.99 16.73
N GLN A 157 34.03 -1.49 15.60
CA GLN A 157 34.90 -1.09 14.48
C GLN A 157 34.27 0.00 13.59
N ASP A 158 34.78 1.23 13.70
CA ASP A 158 34.54 2.28 12.71
C ASP A 158 35.42 2.00 11.48
N GLY A 159 34.83 1.55 10.37
CA GLY A 159 35.52 1.42 9.08
C GLY A 159 35.20 0.18 8.23
N GLU A 160 34.49 -0.83 8.76
CA GLU A 160 34.09 -1.98 7.94
C GLU A 160 32.95 -1.64 6.98
N LYS A 161 32.99 -2.24 5.77
CA LYS A 161 31.93 -2.12 4.76
C LYS A 161 30.63 -2.67 5.36
N ARG A 162 29.69 -1.77 5.66
CA ARG A 162 28.39 -2.16 6.24
C ARG A 162 27.69 -3.12 5.28
N PRO A 163 27.14 -4.25 5.78
CA PRO A 163 26.48 -5.22 4.93
C PRO A 163 25.25 -4.59 4.26
N GLU A 164 24.97 -5.02 3.04
CA GLU A 164 23.77 -4.58 2.33
C GLU A 164 22.52 -5.28 2.88
N LEU A 165 21.40 -4.58 2.85
CA LEU A 165 20.12 -5.12 3.32
C LEU A 165 19.51 -6.12 2.33
N HIS A 166 19.91 -6.02 1.07
CA HIS A 166 19.53 -6.92 -0.02
C HIS A 166 20.70 -7.87 -0.37
N GLY A 167 20.46 -8.85 -1.23
CA GLY A 167 21.45 -9.88 -1.58
C GLY A 167 21.42 -11.03 -0.58
N GLU A 168 22.47 -11.18 0.24
CA GLU A 168 22.59 -12.27 1.22
C GLU A 168 21.55 -12.19 2.36
N THR A 169 21.19 -10.97 2.77
CA THR A 169 20.21 -10.76 3.85
C THR A 169 18.78 -10.97 3.35
N ILE A 170 18.39 -10.24 2.29
CA ILE A 170 17.10 -10.40 1.62
C ILE A 170 17.35 -10.57 0.12
N ALA A 171 17.15 -11.80 -0.37
CA ALA A 171 17.38 -12.11 -1.78
C ALA A 171 16.46 -11.29 -2.72
N PRO A 172 16.97 -10.75 -3.84
CA PRO A 172 16.17 -9.99 -4.81
C PRO A 172 14.91 -10.72 -5.27
N GLU A 173 14.95 -12.04 -5.50
CA GLU A 173 13.75 -12.79 -5.91
C GLU A 173 12.60 -12.74 -4.86
N VAL A 174 12.92 -12.60 -3.57
CA VAL A 174 11.91 -12.41 -2.51
C VAL A 174 11.20 -11.08 -2.72
N LEU A 175 11.96 -10.02 -3.02
CA LEU A 175 11.42 -8.70 -3.28
C LEU A 175 10.57 -8.71 -4.55
N TRP A 176 11.04 -9.31 -5.65
CA TRP A 176 10.33 -9.37 -6.93
C TRP A 176 9.08 -10.25 -6.91
N ALA A 177 9.01 -11.24 -6.01
CA ALA A 177 7.81 -12.05 -5.83
C ALA A 177 6.61 -11.29 -5.23
N CYS A 178 6.81 -10.12 -4.63
CA CYS A 178 5.73 -9.30 -4.08
C CYS A 178 4.82 -8.72 -5.18
N THR A 179 3.52 -8.97 -5.11
CA THR A 179 2.56 -8.41 -6.05
C THR A 179 1.95 -7.08 -5.58
N THR A 180 2.51 -6.50 -4.50
CA THR A 180 2.02 -5.25 -3.87
C THR A 180 0.51 -5.26 -3.68
N CYS A 181 -0.04 -6.37 -3.18
CA CYS A 181 -1.49 -6.54 -3.06
C CYS A 181 -2.06 -6.17 -1.69
N LEU A 182 -1.21 -5.76 -0.74
CA LEU A 182 -1.58 -5.33 0.62
C LEU A 182 -2.18 -6.39 1.56
N ALA A 183 -2.26 -7.66 1.15
CA ALA A 183 -2.83 -8.72 1.99
C ALA A 183 -2.08 -8.90 3.32
N CYS A 184 -0.75 -8.75 3.30
CA CYS A 184 0.10 -8.91 4.49
C CYS A 184 -0.19 -7.85 5.56
N GLU A 185 -0.41 -6.60 5.15
CA GLU A 185 -0.63 -5.47 6.05
C GLU A 185 -2.05 -5.52 6.64
N LYS A 186 -3.06 -5.79 5.80
CA LYS A 186 -4.46 -5.92 6.26
C LYS A 186 -4.69 -7.04 7.26
N ASN A 187 -3.82 -8.05 7.27
CA ASN A 187 -3.91 -9.18 8.21
C ASN A 187 -2.93 -9.07 9.38
N CYS A 188 -2.14 -7.99 9.48
CA CYS A 188 -1.17 -7.81 10.53
C CYS A 188 -1.83 -7.19 11.78
N PRO A 189 -1.87 -7.91 12.93
CA PRO A 189 -2.46 -7.36 14.15
C PRO A 189 -1.64 -6.21 14.75
N MET A 190 -0.39 -6.04 14.30
CA MET A 190 0.52 -4.99 14.77
C MET A 190 0.60 -3.80 13.80
N GLY A 191 -0.18 -3.80 12.71
CA GLY A 191 -0.19 -2.71 11.74
C GLY A 191 1.15 -2.47 11.02
N ILE A 192 1.95 -3.53 10.84
CA ILE A 192 3.27 -3.44 10.19
C ILE A 192 3.13 -3.15 8.70
N GLU A 193 3.84 -2.11 8.24
CA GLU A 193 3.82 -1.59 6.87
C GLU A 193 4.93 -2.25 6.05
N HIS A 194 4.65 -3.45 5.53
CA HIS A 194 5.62 -4.29 4.81
C HIS A 194 6.05 -3.67 3.46
N LEU A 195 5.15 -2.98 2.77
CA LEU A 195 5.41 -2.37 1.46
C LEU A 195 6.33 -1.15 1.57
N ASP A 196 6.30 -0.45 2.70
CA ASP A 196 7.22 0.64 3.05
C ASP A 196 8.67 0.17 3.25
N VAL A 197 8.89 -1.15 3.26
CA VAL A 197 10.21 -1.78 3.28
C VAL A 197 10.52 -2.39 1.91
N ILE A 198 9.59 -3.19 1.35
CA ILE A 198 9.80 -3.92 0.09
C ILE A 198 9.95 -2.97 -1.11
N VAL A 199 9.08 -1.97 -1.27
CA VAL A 199 9.09 -1.12 -2.46
C VAL A 199 10.32 -0.21 -2.49
N PRO A 200 10.74 0.44 -1.38
CA PRO A 200 12.00 1.19 -1.37
C PRO A 200 13.24 0.31 -1.65
N MET A 201 13.27 -0.96 -1.24
CA MET A 201 14.35 -1.87 -1.66
C MET A 201 14.32 -2.15 -3.16
N ARG A 202 13.14 -2.32 -3.77
CA ARG A 202 13.03 -2.39 -5.25
C ARG A 202 13.51 -1.10 -5.91
N GLN A 203 13.23 0.05 -5.31
CA GLN A 203 13.71 1.33 -5.83
C GLN A 203 15.23 1.39 -5.90
N TYR A 204 15.92 0.88 -4.88
CA TYR A 204 17.37 0.74 -4.89
C TYR A 204 17.85 -0.21 -5.97
N LEU A 205 17.25 -1.41 -6.04
CA LEU A 205 17.59 -2.41 -7.04
C LEU A 205 17.48 -1.87 -8.48
N VAL A 206 16.41 -1.13 -8.78
CA VAL A 206 16.20 -0.56 -10.12
C VAL A 206 17.08 0.63 -10.42
N GLN A 207 17.15 1.61 -9.51
CA GLN A 207 17.74 2.91 -9.82
C GLN A 207 19.23 3.00 -9.48
N VAL A 208 19.72 2.15 -8.57
CA VAL A 208 21.13 2.15 -8.15
C VAL A 208 21.85 0.89 -8.62
N ALA A 209 21.32 -0.29 -8.30
CA ALA A 209 21.99 -1.55 -8.63
C ALA A 209 21.80 -1.97 -10.10
N SER A 210 20.82 -1.39 -10.80
CA SER A 210 20.38 -1.85 -12.14
C SER A 210 20.07 -3.35 -12.18
N GLU A 211 19.56 -3.90 -11.08
CA GLU A 211 19.29 -5.32 -10.87
C GLU A 211 17.78 -5.57 -10.80
N PHE A 212 17.18 -5.95 -11.92
CA PHE A 212 15.75 -6.25 -11.99
C PHE A 212 15.46 -7.30 -13.09
N PRO A 213 14.30 -7.99 -13.04
CA PRO A 213 13.95 -8.98 -14.06
C PRO A 213 13.99 -8.39 -15.47
N GLN A 214 14.59 -9.11 -16.42
CA GLN A 214 14.81 -8.60 -17.79
C GLN A 214 13.49 -8.24 -18.50
N GLU A 215 12.40 -8.92 -18.15
CA GLU A 215 11.04 -8.67 -18.65
C GLU A 215 10.57 -7.24 -18.38
N LEU A 216 11.09 -6.59 -17.33
CA LEU A 216 10.74 -5.21 -16.99
C LEU A 216 11.44 -4.17 -17.87
N THR A 217 12.49 -4.55 -18.60
CA THR A 217 13.19 -3.62 -19.51
C THR A 217 12.26 -3.09 -20.59
N GLY A 218 11.49 -3.98 -21.22
CA GLY A 218 10.53 -3.60 -22.24
C GLY A 218 9.39 -2.73 -21.68
N PHE A 219 8.96 -3.04 -20.46
CA PHE A 219 7.95 -2.28 -19.73
C PHE A 219 8.40 -0.84 -19.46
N PHE A 220 9.59 -0.64 -18.89
CA PHE A 220 10.12 0.70 -18.58
C PHE A 220 10.33 1.52 -19.84
N LYS A 221 10.98 0.96 -20.87
CA LYS A 221 11.17 1.63 -22.17
C LYS A 221 9.84 1.99 -22.83
N GLY A 222 8.81 1.16 -22.66
CA GLY A 222 7.47 1.46 -23.18
C GLY A 222 6.86 2.69 -22.52
N ILE A 223 6.91 2.76 -21.19
CA ILE A 223 6.40 3.93 -20.46
C ILE A 223 7.21 5.18 -20.79
N GLU A 224 8.54 5.08 -20.82
CA GLU A 224 9.42 6.21 -21.12
C GLU A 224 9.20 6.77 -22.53
N ASN A 225 9.16 5.91 -23.55
CA ASN A 225 9.12 6.37 -24.95
C ASN A 225 7.70 6.56 -25.50
N ASN A 226 6.70 5.87 -24.94
CA ASN A 226 5.34 5.81 -25.51
C ASN A 226 4.24 6.05 -24.47
N SER A 227 4.59 6.33 -23.22
CA SER A 227 3.64 6.50 -22.11
C SER A 227 2.71 5.29 -21.89
N ASN A 228 3.14 4.09 -22.29
CA ASN A 228 2.42 2.84 -22.03
C ASN A 228 3.35 1.61 -22.02
N PRO A 229 3.04 0.57 -21.23
CA PRO A 229 3.96 -0.56 -21.05
C PRO A 229 4.08 -1.52 -22.26
N TRP A 230 3.24 -1.36 -23.31
CA TRP A 230 3.23 -2.24 -24.48
C TRP A 230 3.98 -1.69 -25.69
N GLN A 231 4.68 -0.56 -25.53
CA GLN A 231 5.46 0.09 -26.60
C GLN A 231 4.62 0.45 -27.83
N VAL A 232 3.31 0.66 -27.64
CA VAL A 232 2.42 1.08 -28.73
C VAL A 232 2.54 2.58 -28.92
N GLY A 233 2.77 3.05 -30.15
CA GLY A 233 2.91 4.48 -30.42
C GLY A 233 1.68 5.30 -30.00
N SER A 234 1.91 6.50 -29.46
CA SER A 234 0.86 7.38 -28.91
C SER A 234 -0.26 7.72 -29.90
N GLY A 235 0.05 7.76 -31.21
CA GLY A 235 -0.93 8.00 -32.28
C GLY A 235 -2.08 6.98 -32.34
N LYS A 236 -1.87 5.75 -31.83
CA LYS A 236 -2.90 4.69 -31.80
C LYS A 236 -3.81 4.74 -30.57
N ARG A 237 -3.59 5.69 -29.66
CA ARG A 237 -4.29 5.70 -28.37
C ARG A 237 -5.80 5.95 -28.49
N LEU A 238 -6.26 6.51 -29.61
CA LEU A 238 -7.69 6.73 -29.87
C LEU A 238 -8.34 5.68 -30.78
N ASP A 239 -7.61 4.65 -31.23
CA ASP A 239 -8.14 3.62 -32.15
C ASP A 239 -9.38 2.92 -31.57
N TRP A 240 -9.43 2.74 -30.24
CA TRP A 240 -10.58 2.14 -29.56
C TRP A 240 -11.89 2.96 -29.68
N ALA A 241 -11.79 4.25 -29.97
CA ALA A 241 -12.91 5.19 -30.00
C ALA A 241 -13.59 5.31 -31.38
N GLU A 242 -13.09 4.57 -32.39
CA GLU A 242 -13.67 4.56 -33.73
C GLU A 242 -15.17 4.20 -33.68
N GLY A 243 -16.00 5.03 -34.32
CA GLY A 243 -17.46 4.86 -34.36
C GLY A 243 -18.18 5.17 -33.03
N LEU A 244 -17.51 5.77 -32.05
CA LEU A 244 -18.10 6.12 -30.74
C LEU A 244 -18.20 7.63 -30.49
N ASP A 245 -17.98 8.50 -31.49
CA ASP A 245 -17.96 9.98 -31.40
C ASP A 245 -17.44 10.51 -30.05
N VAL A 246 -16.21 10.12 -29.70
CA VAL A 246 -15.53 10.58 -28.49
C VAL A 246 -14.72 11.83 -28.83
N VAL A 247 -14.87 12.88 -28.02
CA VAL A 247 -14.16 14.15 -28.23
C VAL A 247 -12.90 14.17 -27.34
N PRO A 248 -11.69 14.24 -27.92
CA PRO A 248 -10.48 14.48 -27.15
C PRO A 248 -10.42 15.94 -26.67
N MET A 249 -9.80 16.18 -25.51
CA MET A 249 -9.68 17.52 -24.91
C MET A 249 -9.04 18.54 -25.85
N SER A 250 -8.06 18.13 -26.66
CA SER A 250 -7.44 18.99 -27.68
C SER A 250 -8.37 19.47 -28.79
N LYS A 251 -9.53 18.82 -28.99
CA LYS A 251 -10.54 19.20 -29.99
C LYS A 251 -11.85 19.67 -29.34
N ARG A 252 -11.88 19.79 -28.00
CA ARG A 252 -13.05 20.27 -27.29
C ARG A 252 -13.23 21.75 -27.55
N ASP A 253 -14.48 22.16 -27.75
CA ASP A 253 -14.87 23.56 -27.90
C ASP A 253 -14.50 24.35 -26.62
N PRO A 254 -13.62 25.38 -26.71
CA PRO A 254 -13.23 26.19 -25.56
C PRO A 254 -14.41 26.89 -24.88
N GLU A 255 -15.47 27.22 -25.62
CA GLU A 255 -16.65 27.91 -25.06
C GLU A 255 -17.45 27.03 -24.10
N LYS A 256 -17.33 25.69 -24.22
CA LYS A 256 -17.98 24.74 -23.29
C LYS A 256 -17.25 24.59 -21.96
N GLY A 257 -16.05 25.15 -21.82
CA GLY A 257 -15.23 24.98 -20.64
C GLY A 257 -14.82 23.51 -20.37
N PRO A 258 -14.33 23.20 -19.16
CA PRO A 258 -13.92 21.85 -18.78
C PRO A 258 -15.11 20.87 -18.78
N PRO A 259 -14.89 19.58 -19.07
CA PRO A 259 -15.94 18.57 -19.04
C PRO A 259 -16.49 18.33 -17.62
N GLU A 260 -17.70 17.78 -17.51
CA GLU A 260 -18.25 17.29 -16.24
C GLU A 260 -17.31 16.25 -15.61
N VAL A 261 -16.77 15.36 -16.44
CA VAL A 261 -15.78 14.34 -16.07
C VAL A 261 -14.70 14.21 -17.15
N LEU A 262 -13.44 14.13 -16.75
CA LEU A 262 -12.40 13.55 -17.58
C LEU A 262 -12.48 12.02 -17.46
N PHE A 263 -12.72 11.33 -18.57
CA PHE A 263 -12.54 9.87 -18.61
C PHE A 263 -11.08 9.55 -18.90
N PHE A 264 -10.33 9.17 -17.86
CA PHE A 264 -8.96 8.67 -18.00
C PHE A 264 -9.00 7.20 -18.39
N VAL A 265 -8.70 6.93 -19.66
CA VAL A 265 -8.81 5.61 -20.28
C VAL A 265 -7.69 4.70 -19.78
N GLY A 266 -6.49 5.26 -19.69
CA GLY A 266 -5.28 4.57 -19.29
C GLY A 266 -4.78 3.58 -20.34
N CYS A 267 -3.65 2.95 -20.05
CA CYS A 267 -2.97 2.10 -21.01
C CYS A 267 -3.83 0.88 -21.39
N ALA A 268 -4.34 0.13 -20.40
CA ALA A 268 -5.10 -1.10 -20.68
C ALA A 268 -6.39 -0.78 -21.44
N GLY A 269 -7.11 0.26 -21.01
CA GLY A 269 -8.35 0.68 -21.68
C GLY A 269 -8.15 1.13 -23.13
N SER A 270 -6.93 1.53 -23.50
CA SER A 270 -6.58 1.97 -24.85
C SER A 270 -6.02 0.85 -25.73
N PHE A 271 -5.29 -0.12 -25.16
CA PHE A 271 -4.48 -1.07 -25.95
C PHE A 271 -4.74 -2.55 -25.65
N ASP A 272 -5.25 -2.92 -24.47
CA ASP A 272 -5.57 -4.31 -24.18
C ASP A 272 -6.93 -4.70 -24.79
N PRO A 273 -7.02 -5.71 -25.68
CA PRO A 273 -8.26 -6.03 -26.38
C PRO A 273 -9.44 -6.38 -25.47
N ARG A 274 -9.18 -6.88 -24.25
CA ARG A 274 -10.24 -7.18 -23.27
C ARG A 274 -10.72 -5.91 -22.60
N ALA A 275 -9.81 -5.05 -22.15
CA ALA A 275 -10.13 -3.79 -21.49
C ALA A 275 -10.72 -2.75 -22.46
N VAL A 276 -10.34 -2.74 -23.73
CA VAL A 276 -10.97 -1.92 -24.78
C VAL A 276 -12.48 -2.15 -24.83
N LYS A 277 -12.94 -3.40 -24.73
CA LYS A 277 -14.40 -3.70 -24.68
C LYS A 277 -15.08 -3.05 -23.47
N VAL A 278 -14.40 -2.98 -22.33
CA VAL A 278 -14.89 -2.32 -21.12
C VAL A 278 -14.94 -0.80 -21.34
N THR A 279 -13.89 -0.20 -21.90
CA THR A 279 -13.82 1.22 -22.27
C THR A 279 -14.99 1.61 -23.17
N GLN A 280 -15.20 0.86 -24.25
CA GLN A 280 -16.27 1.12 -25.22
C GLN A 280 -17.67 0.97 -24.59
N ALA A 281 -17.87 -0.05 -23.75
CA ALA A 281 -19.12 -0.23 -23.02
C ALA A 281 -19.38 0.93 -22.05
N PHE A 282 -18.35 1.39 -21.35
CA PHE A 282 -18.46 2.50 -20.41
C PHE A 282 -18.78 3.82 -21.11
N VAL A 283 -18.17 4.10 -22.27
CA VAL A 283 -18.54 5.25 -23.12
C VAL A 283 -20.01 5.21 -23.54
N LYS A 284 -20.52 4.04 -23.95
CA LYS A 284 -21.95 3.89 -24.30
C LYS A 284 -22.86 4.19 -23.09
N ILE A 285 -22.46 3.75 -21.89
CA ILE A 285 -23.19 4.06 -20.65
C ILE A 285 -23.19 5.57 -20.38
N MET A 286 -22.04 6.23 -20.46
CA MET A 286 -21.92 7.68 -20.25
C MET A 286 -22.76 8.47 -21.25
N LYS A 287 -22.73 8.08 -22.54
CA LYS A 287 -23.58 8.70 -23.57
C LYS A 287 -25.07 8.50 -23.30
N ALA A 288 -25.49 7.29 -22.94
CA ALA A 288 -26.89 6.99 -22.61
C ALA A 288 -27.38 7.79 -21.38
N ALA A 289 -26.49 8.09 -20.44
CA ALA A 289 -26.77 8.89 -19.26
C ALA A 289 -26.63 10.41 -19.47
N GLY A 290 -26.32 10.86 -20.70
CA GLY A 290 -26.12 12.27 -21.02
C GLY A 290 -24.99 12.91 -20.23
N VAL A 291 -23.90 12.17 -20.00
CA VAL A 291 -22.69 12.69 -19.32
C VAL A 291 -21.86 13.50 -20.30
N ASP A 292 -21.50 14.72 -19.91
CA ASP A 292 -20.52 15.53 -20.64
C ASP A 292 -19.10 15.12 -20.25
N PHE A 293 -18.51 14.22 -21.04
CA PHE A 293 -17.15 13.73 -20.80
C PHE A 293 -16.21 14.04 -21.95
N ALA A 294 -14.92 14.04 -21.66
CA ALA A 294 -13.85 14.07 -22.64
C ALA A 294 -12.73 13.09 -22.25
N VAL A 295 -11.85 12.80 -23.20
CA VAL A 295 -10.63 11.99 -23.00
C VAL A 295 -9.41 12.82 -23.37
N LEU A 296 -8.21 12.47 -22.89
CA LEU A 296 -6.99 13.19 -23.28
C LEU A 296 -6.46 12.78 -24.67
N GLY A 297 -6.85 11.62 -25.19
CA GLY A 297 -6.40 11.13 -26.48
C GLY A 297 -4.89 10.94 -26.52
N THR A 298 -4.20 11.54 -27.49
CA THR A 298 -2.74 11.41 -27.66
C THR A 298 -1.92 12.08 -26.55
N GLU A 299 -2.51 13.00 -25.78
CA GLU A 299 -1.90 13.64 -24.62
C GLU A 299 -2.02 12.78 -23.35
N GLU A 300 -2.71 11.63 -23.40
CA GLU A 300 -2.87 10.77 -22.22
C GLU A 300 -1.61 9.93 -21.95
N GLY A 301 -1.05 10.10 -20.75
CA GLY A 301 0.07 9.31 -20.26
C GLY A 301 -0.31 7.96 -19.62
N CYS A 302 0.70 7.26 -19.10
CA CYS A 302 0.48 6.19 -18.13
C CYS A 302 0.13 6.83 -16.78
N CYS A 303 -0.61 6.15 -15.89
CA CYS A 303 -0.90 6.71 -14.56
C CYS A 303 0.33 6.77 -13.62
N GLY A 304 1.45 6.12 -13.98
CA GLY A 304 2.72 6.12 -13.22
C GLY A 304 2.79 5.08 -12.09
N GLU A 305 1.64 4.58 -11.63
CA GLU A 305 1.51 3.68 -10.45
C GLU A 305 2.47 2.48 -10.47
N THR A 306 2.45 1.73 -11.57
CA THR A 306 3.16 0.45 -11.67
C THR A 306 4.66 0.67 -11.81
N ALA A 307 5.10 1.77 -12.44
CA ALA A 307 6.52 2.13 -12.50
C ALA A 307 7.07 2.35 -11.08
N ARG A 308 6.33 3.08 -10.23
CA ARG A 308 6.70 3.30 -8.82
C ARG A 308 6.75 1.99 -8.02
N ARG A 309 5.73 1.13 -8.13
CA ARG A 309 5.67 -0.16 -7.39
C ARG A 309 6.71 -1.19 -7.86
N LEU A 310 7.19 -1.06 -9.09
CA LEU A 310 8.31 -1.84 -9.62
C LEU A 310 9.68 -1.25 -9.26
N GLY A 311 9.74 -0.09 -8.60
CA GLY A 311 10.99 0.52 -8.16
C GLY A 311 11.57 1.60 -9.09
N ASN A 312 10.98 1.82 -10.28
CA ASN A 312 11.39 2.94 -11.12
C ASN A 312 10.67 4.22 -10.67
N GLU A 313 11.07 4.74 -9.51
CA GLU A 313 10.44 5.91 -8.90
C GLU A 313 10.68 7.16 -9.72
N PHE A 314 11.86 7.36 -10.31
CA PHE A 314 12.13 8.46 -11.23
C PHE A 314 11.12 8.51 -12.37
N LEU A 315 11.00 7.43 -13.16
CA LEU A 315 10.02 7.34 -14.25
C LEU A 315 8.58 7.53 -13.76
N GLY A 316 8.26 6.99 -12.58
CA GLY A 316 6.96 7.14 -11.96
C GLY A 316 6.62 8.61 -11.64
N GLN A 317 7.53 9.34 -11.00
CA GLN A 317 7.34 10.75 -10.67
C GLN A 317 7.27 11.63 -11.93
N THR A 318 8.17 11.41 -12.90
CA THR A 318 8.15 12.14 -14.18
C THR A 318 6.80 12.04 -14.89
N VAL A 319 6.26 10.83 -15.01
CA VAL A 319 4.96 10.61 -15.66
C VAL A 319 3.81 11.22 -14.87
N ILE A 320 3.85 11.18 -13.53
CA ILE A 320 2.84 11.81 -12.69
C ILE A 320 2.84 13.33 -12.88
N GLU A 321 4.01 13.96 -12.87
CA GLU A 321 4.15 15.41 -13.03
C GLU A 321 3.68 15.87 -14.42
N GLN A 322 4.04 15.16 -15.49
CA GLN A 322 3.53 15.42 -16.85
C GLN A 322 2.00 15.31 -16.95
N ASN A 323 1.40 14.31 -16.30
CA ASN A 323 -0.06 14.19 -16.25
C ASN A 323 -0.69 15.35 -15.48
N ILE A 324 -0.10 15.76 -14.35
CA ILE A 324 -0.57 16.89 -13.55
C ILE A 324 -0.54 18.19 -14.36
N GLU A 325 0.52 18.45 -15.11
CA GLU A 325 0.61 19.59 -16.04
C GLU A 325 -0.52 19.57 -17.06
N THR A 326 -0.77 18.41 -17.66
CA THR A 326 -1.86 18.22 -18.63
C THR A 326 -3.24 18.44 -17.99
N PHE A 327 -3.47 17.92 -16.78
CA PHE A 327 -4.73 18.12 -16.06
C PHE A 327 -4.94 19.59 -15.68
N ARG A 328 -3.88 20.30 -15.26
CA ARG A 328 -3.92 21.73 -14.94
C ARG A 328 -4.18 22.58 -16.19
N LYS A 329 -3.53 22.27 -17.32
CA LYS A 329 -3.75 22.92 -18.63
C LYS A 329 -5.23 22.93 -19.01
N TYR A 330 -5.96 21.87 -18.66
CA TYR A 330 -7.37 21.67 -19.02
C TYR A 330 -8.37 21.97 -17.89
N ASP A 331 -7.94 22.54 -16.75
CA ASP A 331 -8.76 22.78 -15.54
C ASP A 331 -9.59 21.55 -15.12
N ILE A 332 -8.97 20.36 -15.15
CA ILE A 332 -9.65 19.11 -14.81
C ILE A 332 -9.88 19.02 -13.30
N LYS A 333 -11.14 18.84 -12.90
CA LYS A 333 -11.55 18.74 -11.49
C LYS A 333 -11.97 17.33 -11.08
N LYS A 334 -12.57 16.59 -12.01
CA LYS A 334 -13.14 15.27 -11.78
C LYS A 334 -12.62 14.27 -12.79
N ILE A 335 -12.12 13.14 -12.29
CA ILE A 335 -11.54 12.06 -13.08
C ILE A 335 -12.35 10.79 -12.84
N VAL A 336 -12.78 10.14 -13.91
CA VAL A 336 -13.34 8.79 -13.86
C VAL A 336 -12.43 7.85 -14.61
N THR A 337 -12.19 6.65 -14.07
CA THR A 337 -11.37 5.64 -14.75
C THR A 337 -11.92 4.23 -14.56
N CYS A 338 -11.69 3.38 -15.57
CA CYS A 338 -12.01 1.96 -15.49
C CYS A 338 -10.91 1.13 -14.83
N CYS A 339 -9.71 1.71 -14.63
CA CYS A 339 -8.56 1.00 -14.12
C CYS A 339 -8.44 1.16 -12.58
N PRO A 340 -8.45 0.06 -11.80
CA PRO A 340 -8.21 0.13 -10.35
C PRO A 340 -6.85 0.75 -9.98
N HIS A 341 -5.81 0.54 -10.78
CA HIS A 341 -4.49 1.14 -10.54
C HIS A 341 -4.52 2.65 -10.77
N GLY A 342 -5.13 3.10 -11.87
CA GLY A 342 -5.32 4.53 -12.15
C GLY A 342 -6.14 5.20 -11.04
N PHE A 343 -7.24 4.57 -10.63
CA PHE A 343 -8.07 5.04 -9.52
C PHE A 343 -7.25 5.21 -8.23
N ASN A 344 -6.49 4.18 -7.84
CA ASN A 344 -5.63 4.25 -6.67
C ASN A 344 -4.55 5.34 -6.79
N ALA A 345 -3.92 5.47 -7.96
CA ALA A 345 -2.88 6.45 -8.19
C ALA A 345 -3.41 7.88 -8.04
N PHE A 346 -4.46 8.24 -8.78
CA PHE A 346 -5.02 9.59 -8.73
C PHE A 346 -5.59 9.94 -7.35
N ARG A 347 -6.12 8.95 -6.63
CA ARG A 347 -6.72 9.16 -5.30
C ARG A 347 -5.68 9.25 -4.18
N ASN A 348 -4.65 8.41 -4.19
CA ASN A 348 -3.76 8.20 -3.05
C ASN A 348 -2.29 8.61 -3.31
N ASP A 349 -1.83 8.55 -4.55
CA ASP A 349 -0.44 8.88 -4.90
C ASP A 349 -0.32 10.35 -5.36
N TYR A 350 -1.19 10.82 -6.27
CA TYR A 350 -1.16 12.18 -6.85
C TYR A 350 -1.27 13.33 -5.83
N PRO A 351 -2.01 13.20 -4.71
CA PRO A 351 -2.03 14.25 -3.68
C PRO A 351 -0.65 14.58 -3.10
N GLN A 352 0.28 13.61 -3.08
CA GLN A 352 1.66 13.84 -2.62
C GLN A 352 2.47 14.75 -3.56
N PHE A 353 1.98 14.98 -4.78
CA PHE A 353 2.55 15.86 -5.81
C PHE A 353 1.79 17.19 -5.93
N GLY A 354 0.95 17.52 -4.94
CA GLY A 354 0.17 18.76 -4.94
C GLY A 354 -0.97 18.78 -5.97
N ALA A 355 -1.51 17.61 -6.32
CA ALA A 355 -2.65 17.48 -7.22
C ALA A 355 -3.76 16.66 -6.57
N GLY A 356 -4.89 17.31 -6.29
CA GLY A 356 -6.10 16.69 -5.75
C GLY A 356 -7.25 16.78 -6.76
N PHE A 357 -7.91 15.65 -7.02
CA PHE A 357 -9.05 15.54 -7.94
C PHE A 357 -10.20 14.80 -7.27
N GLU A 358 -11.44 15.04 -7.70
CA GLU A 358 -12.55 14.13 -7.41
C GLU A 358 -12.39 12.89 -8.30
N VAL A 359 -11.93 11.78 -7.73
CA VAL A 359 -11.65 10.54 -8.47
C VAL A 359 -12.70 9.48 -8.18
N MET A 360 -13.35 8.96 -9.22
CA MET A 360 -14.29 7.84 -9.12
C MET A 360 -13.85 6.67 -10.00
N HIS A 361 -14.01 5.45 -9.48
CA HIS A 361 -13.94 4.26 -10.32
C HIS A 361 -15.24 4.11 -11.12
N HIS A 362 -15.18 3.56 -12.33
CA HIS A 362 -16.36 3.43 -13.20
C HIS A 362 -17.55 2.73 -12.53
N SER A 363 -17.33 1.72 -11.69
CA SER A 363 -18.43 1.04 -10.96
C SER A 363 -19.17 1.97 -10.00
N GLU A 364 -18.44 2.82 -9.27
CA GLU A 364 -19.01 3.83 -8.36
C GLU A 364 -19.74 4.91 -9.16
N PHE A 365 -19.14 5.35 -10.27
CA PHE A 365 -19.74 6.35 -11.15
C PHE A 365 -21.05 5.85 -11.78
N ILE A 366 -21.09 4.62 -12.28
CA ILE A 366 -22.32 4.02 -12.83
C ILE A 366 -23.40 3.94 -11.76
N LEU A 367 -23.07 3.48 -10.55
CA LEU A 367 -24.02 3.43 -9.44
C LEU A 367 -24.59 4.82 -9.12
N ARG A 368 -23.74 5.86 -9.14
CA ARG A 368 -24.17 7.25 -8.97
C ARG A 368 -25.14 7.68 -10.08
N LEU A 369 -24.84 7.40 -11.35
CA LEU A 369 -25.73 7.71 -12.46
C LEU A 369 -27.10 7.03 -12.34
N VAL A 370 -27.15 5.81 -11.80
CA VAL A 370 -28.41 5.09 -11.54
C VAL A 370 -29.19 5.77 -10.41
N ARG A 371 -28.51 6.09 -9.30
CA ARG A 371 -29.14 6.75 -8.13
C ARG A 371 -29.65 8.16 -8.47
N ASP A 372 -28.92 8.88 -9.30
CA ASP A 372 -29.29 10.22 -9.77
C ASP A 372 -30.38 10.19 -10.86
N GLY A 373 -30.84 8.99 -11.26
CA GLY A 373 -31.89 8.81 -12.28
C GLY A 373 -31.45 9.11 -13.72
N ARG A 374 -30.17 9.41 -13.94
CA ARG A 374 -29.58 9.67 -15.28
C ARG A 374 -29.44 8.39 -16.09
N LEU A 375 -29.23 7.25 -15.45
CA LEU A 375 -29.15 5.94 -16.09
C LEU A 375 -30.29 5.03 -15.62
N LYS A 376 -31.14 4.61 -16.55
CA LYS A 376 -32.23 3.66 -16.27
C LYS A 376 -31.80 2.25 -16.67
N LEU A 377 -31.79 1.33 -15.70
CA LEU A 377 -31.46 -0.07 -15.94
C LEU A 377 -32.68 -0.84 -16.47
N GLY A 378 -32.48 -1.61 -17.54
CA GLY A 378 -33.50 -2.54 -18.07
C GLY A 378 -33.60 -3.83 -17.26
N SER A 379 -34.57 -4.70 -17.61
CA SER A 379 -34.80 -5.98 -16.94
C SER A 379 -33.95 -7.15 -17.45
N ALA A 380 -33.28 -7.00 -18.60
CA ALA A 380 -32.60 -8.09 -19.31
C ALA A 380 -31.42 -8.75 -18.53
N GLY A 381 -30.87 -8.08 -17.52
CA GLY A 381 -29.77 -8.59 -16.70
C GLY A 381 -30.18 -9.35 -15.43
N ARG A 382 -31.43 -9.24 -14.98
CA ARG A 382 -31.88 -9.67 -13.63
C ARG A 382 -31.87 -11.17 -13.36
N GLN A 383 -31.63 -12.00 -14.38
CA GLN A 383 -31.64 -13.47 -14.26
C GLN A 383 -30.27 -14.12 -14.43
N ARG A 384 -29.17 -13.35 -14.39
CA ARG A 384 -27.82 -13.90 -14.56
C ARG A 384 -27.11 -14.06 -13.23
N THR A 385 -26.57 -15.24 -12.97
CA THR A 385 -25.61 -15.46 -11.89
C THR A 385 -24.23 -14.95 -12.35
N VAL A 386 -23.61 -14.09 -11.56
CA VAL A 386 -22.30 -13.48 -11.85
C VAL A 386 -21.32 -13.80 -10.74
N ALA A 387 -20.12 -14.26 -11.10
CA ALA A 387 -19.00 -14.35 -10.18
C ALA A 387 -18.22 -13.04 -10.21
N TRP A 388 -18.22 -12.30 -9.10
CA TRP A 388 -17.51 -11.04 -8.95
C TRP A 388 -16.13 -11.24 -8.31
N HIS A 389 -15.12 -10.51 -8.81
CA HIS A 389 -13.78 -10.51 -8.26
C HIS A 389 -13.41 -9.12 -7.76
N ASP A 390 -13.15 -9.00 -6.46
CA ASP A 390 -12.69 -7.75 -5.87
C ASP A 390 -11.21 -7.52 -6.16
N SER A 391 -10.94 -6.44 -6.91
CA SER A 391 -9.57 -5.97 -7.15
C SER A 391 -8.89 -5.60 -5.84
N CYS A 392 -7.59 -5.91 -5.71
CA CYS A 392 -6.80 -5.50 -4.55
C CYS A 392 -6.82 -3.98 -4.37
N TYR A 393 -6.73 -3.22 -5.46
CA TYR A 393 -6.71 -1.75 -5.42
C TYR A 393 -8.07 -1.12 -5.11
N LEU A 394 -9.19 -1.75 -5.49
CA LEU A 394 -10.50 -1.26 -5.05
C LEU A 394 -10.76 -1.67 -3.60
N GLY A 395 -10.60 -2.95 -3.30
CA GLY A 395 -10.92 -3.51 -2.00
C GLY A 395 -9.90 -3.17 -0.93
N ARG A 396 -8.69 -3.75 -0.98
CA ARG A 396 -7.73 -3.64 0.14
C ARG A 396 -7.15 -2.23 0.26
N TYR A 397 -6.84 -1.57 -0.84
CA TYR A 397 -6.30 -0.21 -0.80
C TYR A 397 -7.36 0.86 -0.50
N ASN A 398 -8.55 0.74 -1.12
CA ASN A 398 -9.54 1.83 -1.11
C ASN A 398 -10.87 1.48 -0.41
N SER A 399 -10.98 0.28 0.18
CA SER A 399 -12.18 -0.20 0.89
C SER A 399 -13.48 -0.11 0.07
N LEU A 400 -13.36 -0.21 -1.26
CA LEU A 400 -14.46 -0.14 -2.22
C LEU A 400 -14.91 -1.56 -2.60
N TYR A 401 -15.81 -2.12 -1.79
CA TYR A 401 -16.37 -3.47 -1.97
C TYR A 401 -17.87 -3.45 -2.33
N GLU A 402 -18.64 -2.54 -1.73
CA GLU A 402 -20.10 -2.57 -1.79
C GLU A 402 -20.67 -1.93 -3.06
N GLN A 403 -20.05 -0.87 -3.56
CA GLN A 403 -20.54 -0.12 -4.71
C GLN A 403 -20.66 -0.97 -5.99
N PRO A 404 -19.66 -1.81 -6.35
CA PRO A 404 -19.78 -2.70 -7.49
C PRO A 404 -20.85 -3.79 -7.28
N ARG A 405 -21.02 -4.28 -6.04
CA ARG A 405 -22.01 -5.32 -5.70
C ARG A 405 -23.43 -4.78 -5.77
N ALA A 406 -23.67 -3.60 -5.20
CA ALA A 406 -24.95 -2.91 -5.27
C ALA A 406 -25.39 -2.51 -6.69
N LEU A 407 -24.49 -2.55 -7.67
CA LEU A 407 -24.82 -2.38 -9.08
C LEU A 407 -25.21 -3.70 -9.76
N LEU A 408 -24.70 -4.82 -9.25
CA LEU A 408 -24.99 -6.17 -9.74
C LEU A 408 -26.28 -6.75 -9.12
N ASP A 409 -26.53 -6.43 -7.85
CA ASP A 409 -27.77 -6.72 -7.11
C ASP A 409 -28.93 -5.83 -7.61
#